data_AF-A0A7W7PXF4-F1
#
_entry.id   AF-A0A7W7PXF4-F1
#
_cell.length_a   1.000
_cell.length_b   1.000
_cell.length_c   1.000
_cell.angle_alpha   90.00
_cell.angle_beta   90.00
_cell.angle_gamma   90.00
#
_symmetry.space_group_name_H-M   'P 1'
#
loop_
_entity.id
_entity.type
_entity.pdbx_description
1 polymer ?
#
loop_
_entity_poly.entity_id
_entity_poly.type
_entity_poly.pdbx_seq_one_letter_code
_entity_poly.pdbx_strand_id
1 'polypeptide(L)'
;MSDMAGGSVPELVCQVIAEAEQAWGHYAADGAVGPDSLAETADALSQIDTEHAVELLTCLAADDLVFPGTPRRDRSHARRAADRVVHLLGRESVWYTNVSDLSARVRAWDPVTRFTFDGLVAGTNAHFTVVLLQVGED
;
A
#
# COMPACT_ATOMS: atom_id res chain seq x y z
N MET A 1 -26.42 -9.76 18.34
CA MET A 1 -25.01 -10.04 18.66
C MET A 1 -24.21 -9.55 17.48
N SER A 2 -23.77 -8.30 17.54
CA SER A 2 -22.90 -7.69 16.52
C SER A 2 -21.46 -7.91 16.95
N ASP A 3 -20.70 -8.64 16.13
CA ASP A 3 -19.24 -8.66 16.20
C ASP A 3 -18.68 -9.16 14.86
N MET A 4 -18.39 -8.23 13.94
CA MET A 4 -17.57 -8.44 12.73
C MET A 4 -16.99 -7.09 12.29
N ALA A 5 -16.36 -6.35 13.21
CA ALA A 5 -15.58 -5.17 12.83
C ALA A 5 -14.19 -5.61 12.36
N GLY A 6 -14.16 -6.25 11.19
CA GLY A 6 -12.96 -6.61 10.45
C GLY A 6 -13.32 -6.52 8.98
N GLY A 7 -13.24 -5.31 8.41
CA GLY A 7 -13.50 -5.10 6.98
C GLY A 7 -12.55 -5.93 6.14
N SER A 8 -13.01 -6.38 4.97
CA SER A 8 -12.15 -7.08 4.02
C SER A 8 -10.95 -6.20 3.62
N VAL A 9 -9.84 -6.79 3.15
CA VAL A 9 -8.65 -6.02 2.73
C VAL A 9 -9.01 -4.88 1.76
N PRO A 10 -9.82 -5.11 0.71
CA PRO A 10 -10.23 -4.03 -0.18
C PRO A 10 -10.97 -2.90 0.52
N GLU A 11 -11.84 -3.19 1.51
CA GLU A 11 -12.58 -2.14 2.23
C GLU A 11 -11.65 -1.23 3.04
N LEU A 12 -10.66 -1.81 3.74
CA LEU A 12 -9.68 -1.04 4.49
C LEU A 12 -8.71 -0.30 3.57
N VAL A 13 -8.37 -0.88 2.42
CA VAL A 13 -7.60 -0.19 1.38
C VAL A 13 -8.39 1.03 0.87
N CYS A 14 -9.67 0.88 0.52
CA CYS A 14 -10.52 2.01 0.12
C CYS A 14 -10.60 3.09 1.22
N GLN A 15 -10.66 2.70 2.49
CA GLN A 15 -10.64 3.67 3.59
C GLN A 15 -9.32 4.46 3.62
N VAL A 16 -8.17 3.79 3.55
CA VAL A 16 -6.86 4.45 3.56
C VAL A 16 -6.64 5.32 2.32
N ILE A 17 -7.15 4.89 1.16
CA ILE A 17 -7.17 5.71 -0.07
C ILE A 17 -7.99 6.97 0.18
N ALA A 18 -9.22 6.86 0.70
CA ALA A 18 -10.07 8.02 0.97
C ALA A 18 -9.42 9.01 1.96
N GLU A 19 -8.71 8.51 2.98
CA GLU A 19 -7.94 9.34 3.91
C GLU A 19 -6.77 10.07 3.21
N ALA A 20 -6.03 9.37 2.35
CA ALA A 20 -4.95 9.99 1.56
C ALA A 20 -5.49 11.05 0.59
N GLU A 21 -6.59 10.75 -0.10
CA GLU A 21 -7.28 11.65 -1.03
C GLU A 21 -7.78 12.92 -0.33
N GLN A 22 -8.30 12.78 0.90
CA GLN A 22 -8.72 13.93 1.70
C GLN A 22 -7.53 14.78 2.17
N ALA A 23 -6.45 14.13 2.62
CA ALA A 23 -5.32 14.83 3.25
C ALA A 23 -4.36 15.47 2.22
N TRP A 24 -4.21 14.87 1.05
CA TRP A 24 -3.22 15.27 0.04
C TRP A 24 -3.86 15.70 -1.29
N GLY A 25 -5.18 15.64 -1.40
CA GLY A 25 -5.91 15.84 -2.65
C GLY A 25 -5.72 17.20 -3.34
N HIS A 26 -5.23 18.21 -2.64
CA HIS A 26 -4.88 19.51 -3.22
C HIS A 26 -3.56 19.52 -4.00
N TYR A 27 -2.76 18.44 -3.90
CA TYR A 27 -1.57 18.23 -4.72
C TYR A 27 -1.87 17.47 -6.02
N ALA A 28 -3.00 16.75 -6.07
CA ALA A 28 -3.36 15.96 -7.24
C ALA A 28 -3.57 16.83 -8.48
N ALA A 29 -3.15 16.33 -9.64
CA ALA A 29 -3.34 17.03 -10.91
C ALA A 29 -4.84 17.25 -11.22
N ASP A 30 -5.17 18.42 -11.79
CA ASP A 30 -6.55 18.76 -12.16
C ASP A 30 -7.13 17.72 -13.13
N GLY A 31 -8.25 17.12 -12.75
CA GLY A 31 -8.94 16.10 -13.54
C GLY A 31 -8.38 14.69 -13.42
N ALA A 32 -7.37 14.46 -12.58
CA ALA A 32 -6.89 13.11 -12.28
C ALA A 32 -7.97 12.29 -11.59
N VAL A 33 -8.09 11.03 -12.00
CA VAL A 33 -9.07 10.06 -11.50
C VAL A 33 -8.35 8.76 -11.13
N GLY A 34 -8.68 8.22 -9.97
CA GLY A 34 -8.31 6.88 -9.54
C GLY A 34 -9.54 5.97 -9.48
N PRO A 35 -9.39 4.71 -9.02
CA PRO A 35 -10.52 3.81 -8.82
C PRO A 35 -11.63 4.45 -7.97
N ASP A 36 -12.87 4.37 -8.42
CA ASP A 36 -14.03 5.00 -7.75
C ASP A 36 -14.90 4.00 -6.99
N SER A 37 -14.56 2.71 -7.09
CA SER A 37 -15.32 1.61 -6.50
C SER A 37 -14.44 0.58 -5.82
N LEU A 38 -15.05 -0.17 -4.90
CA LEU A 38 -14.42 -1.32 -4.24
C LEU A 38 -13.97 -2.39 -5.25
N ALA A 39 -14.74 -2.58 -6.33
CA ALA A 39 -14.43 -3.56 -7.36
C ALA A 39 -13.19 -3.17 -8.15
N GLU A 40 -13.11 -1.92 -8.62
CA GLU A 40 -11.92 -1.42 -9.32
C GLU A 40 -10.69 -1.42 -8.41
N THR A 41 -10.86 -1.06 -7.13
CA THR A 41 -9.78 -1.15 -6.15
C THR A 41 -9.30 -2.59 -5.97
N ALA A 42 -10.22 -3.55 -5.87
CA ALA A 42 -9.87 -4.96 -5.73
C ALA A 42 -9.18 -5.52 -6.99
N ASP A 43 -9.61 -5.10 -8.18
CA ASP A 43 -9.02 -5.53 -9.46
C ASP A 43 -7.59 -5.00 -9.65
N ALA A 44 -7.26 -3.85 -9.06
CA ALA A 44 -5.90 -3.30 -9.06
C ALA A 44 -4.94 -4.01 -8.07
N LEU A 45 -5.45 -4.90 -7.22
CA LEU A 45 -4.64 -5.61 -6.22
C LEU A 45 -4.28 -7.02 -6.68
N SER A 46 -2.98 -7.30 -6.67
CA SER A 46 -2.42 -8.63 -6.89
C SER A 46 -1.97 -9.24 -5.56
N GLN A 47 -2.21 -10.54 -5.39
CA GLN A 47 -1.75 -11.27 -4.22
C GLN A 47 -0.24 -11.57 -4.34
N ILE A 48 0.50 -11.40 -3.25
CA ILE A 48 1.94 -11.67 -3.16
C ILE A 48 2.26 -12.58 -1.99
N ASP A 49 3.45 -13.17 -1.99
CA ASP A 49 3.97 -13.88 -0.84
C ASP A 49 4.52 -12.92 0.23
N THR A 50 4.79 -13.48 1.41
CA THR A 50 5.28 -12.74 2.56
C THR A 50 6.67 -12.13 2.35
N GLU A 51 7.55 -12.78 1.59
CA GLU A 51 8.91 -12.26 1.36
C GLU A 51 8.86 -10.97 0.53
N HIS A 52 8.07 -11.00 -0.55
CA HIS A 52 7.78 -9.82 -1.36
C HIS A 52 7.08 -8.72 -0.56
N ALA A 53 6.14 -9.07 0.30
CA ALA A 53 5.45 -8.07 1.14
C ALA A 53 6.42 -7.33 2.07
N VAL A 54 7.38 -8.05 2.66
CA VAL A 54 8.40 -7.44 3.52
C VAL A 54 9.31 -6.50 2.73
N GLU A 55 9.71 -6.89 1.52
CA GLU A 55 10.51 -6.04 0.65
C GLU A 55 9.76 -4.76 0.27
N LEU A 56 8.51 -4.88 -0.18
CA LEU A 56 7.68 -3.73 -0.55
C LEU A 56 7.41 -2.80 0.64
N LEU A 57 7.06 -3.34 1.82
CA LEU A 57 6.92 -2.55 3.05
C LEU A 57 8.21 -1.77 3.36
N THR A 58 9.36 -2.39 3.13
CA THR A 58 10.67 -1.74 3.34
C THR A 58 10.88 -0.62 2.35
N CYS A 59 10.65 -0.87 1.05
CA CYS A 59 10.83 0.11 -0.01
C CYS A 59 9.90 1.30 0.17
N LEU A 60 8.59 1.09 0.34
CA LEU A 60 7.61 2.16 0.51
C LEU A 60 7.85 2.99 1.79
N ALA A 61 8.41 2.38 2.84
CA ALA A 61 8.73 3.11 4.07
C ALA A 61 10.06 3.87 4.00
N ALA A 62 11.02 3.42 3.18
CA ALA A 62 12.37 3.96 3.12
C ALA A 62 12.60 4.90 1.94
N ASP A 63 11.99 4.63 0.80
CA ASP A 63 12.31 5.26 -0.48
C ASP A 63 11.25 6.31 -0.87
N ASP A 64 11.63 7.22 -1.76
CA ASP A 64 10.71 8.18 -2.38
C ASP A 64 10.29 7.68 -3.76
N LEU A 65 8.98 7.54 -4.01
CA LEU A 65 8.45 7.07 -5.31
C LEU A 65 8.74 8.04 -6.47
N VAL A 66 8.87 9.33 -6.17
CA VAL A 66 9.03 10.41 -7.16
C VAL A 66 10.51 10.70 -7.38
N PHE A 67 11.27 10.91 -6.30
CA PHE A 67 12.66 11.38 -6.35
C PHE A 67 13.65 10.32 -5.85
N PRO A 68 14.08 9.38 -6.70
CA PRO A 68 15.01 8.34 -6.29
C PRO A 68 16.37 8.94 -5.90
N GLY A 69 16.97 8.40 -4.83
CA GLY A 69 18.36 8.69 -4.46
C GLY A 69 18.55 9.33 -3.08
N THR A 70 17.49 9.85 -2.45
CA THR A 70 17.52 10.26 -1.04
C THR A 70 16.47 9.49 -0.26
N PRO A 71 16.86 8.52 0.58
CA PRO A 71 15.89 7.75 1.35
C PRO A 71 15.17 8.66 2.36
N ARG A 72 13.85 8.50 2.47
CA ARG A 72 12.99 9.16 3.48
C ARG A 72 13.29 8.65 4.88
N ARG A 73 13.66 7.36 5.01
CA ARG A 73 14.01 6.69 6.28
C ARG A 73 15.21 5.76 6.09
N ASP A 74 15.90 5.46 7.18
CA ASP A 74 16.93 4.40 7.17
C ASP A 74 16.33 3.05 6.73
N ARG A 75 16.86 2.49 5.64
CA ARG A 75 16.35 1.25 5.04
C ARG A 75 16.46 0.06 6.00
N SER A 76 17.51 0.01 6.82
CA SER A 76 17.68 -1.06 7.81
C SER A 76 16.62 -0.98 8.91
N HIS A 77 16.26 0.22 9.33
CA HIS A 77 15.15 0.46 10.25
C HIS A 77 13.83 0.04 9.62
N ALA A 78 13.53 0.51 8.40
CA ALA A 78 12.31 0.15 7.68
C ALA A 78 12.17 -1.38 7.55
N ARG A 79 13.25 -2.08 7.19
CA ARG A 79 13.28 -3.55 7.09
C ARG A 79 12.94 -4.24 8.41
N ARG A 80 13.51 -3.77 9.52
CA ARG A 80 13.18 -4.30 10.87
C ARG A 80 11.73 -4.05 11.26
N ALA A 81 11.15 -2.91 10.87
CA ALA A 81 9.74 -2.63 11.11
C ALA A 81 8.84 -3.54 10.28
N ALA A 82 9.15 -3.72 9.00
CA ALA A 82 8.45 -4.64 8.10
C ALA A 82 8.44 -6.10 8.63
N ASP A 83 9.60 -6.60 9.09
CA ASP A 83 9.70 -7.92 9.73
C ASP A 83 8.76 -8.06 10.93
N ARG A 84 8.68 -7.02 11.77
CA ARG A 84 7.81 -7.05 12.96
C ARG A 84 6.33 -7.08 12.58
N VAL A 85 5.93 -6.32 11.56
CA VAL A 85 4.55 -6.30 11.04
C VAL A 85 4.17 -7.69 10.53
N VAL A 86 5.02 -8.29 9.71
CA VAL A 86 4.79 -9.64 9.19
C VAL A 86 4.76 -10.68 10.30
N HIS A 87 5.67 -10.59 11.27
CA HIS A 87 5.68 -11.49 12.41
C HIS A 87 4.40 -11.39 13.25
N LEU A 88 3.87 -10.17 13.43
CA LEU A 88 2.61 -9.93 14.14
C LEU A 88 1.40 -10.54 13.40
N LEU A 89 1.36 -10.40 12.08
CA LEU A 89 0.32 -10.98 11.23
C LEU A 89 0.42 -12.50 11.13
N GLY A 90 1.61 -13.06 11.37
CA GLY A 90 1.82 -14.50 11.43
C GLY A 90 1.83 -15.17 10.05
N ARG A 91 2.04 -16.49 10.06
CA ARG A 91 2.31 -17.27 8.83
C ARG A 91 1.10 -17.43 7.90
N GLU A 92 -0.10 -17.41 8.46
CA GLU A 92 -1.36 -17.57 7.71
C GLU A 92 -1.84 -16.23 7.11
N SER A 93 -0.99 -15.21 7.11
CA SER A 93 -1.35 -13.90 6.58
C SER A 93 -1.37 -13.89 5.05
N VAL A 94 -2.34 -13.16 4.51
CA VAL A 94 -2.48 -12.95 3.07
C VAL A 94 -2.09 -11.52 2.74
N TRP A 95 -1.32 -11.35 1.66
CA TRP A 95 -0.73 -10.08 1.28
C TRP A 95 -1.12 -9.68 -0.14
N TYR A 96 -1.33 -8.39 -0.33
CA TYR A 96 -1.77 -7.79 -1.58
C TYR A 96 -0.97 -6.51 -1.87
N THR A 97 -0.79 -6.21 -3.16
CA THR A 97 -0.15 -4.97 -3.61
C THR A 97 -0.65 -4.56 -4.99
N ASN A 98 -0.58 -3.27 -5.30
CA ASN A 98 -0.75 -2.74 -6.65
C ASN A 98 0.59 -2.56 -7.39
N VAL A 99 1.71 -2.93 -6.76
CA VAL A 99 3.05 -2.84 -7.35
C VAL A 99 3.37 -4.16 -8.05
N SER A 100 3.33 -4.17 -9.38
CA SER A 100 3.54 -5.37 -10.20
C SER A 100 5.00 -5.68 -10.50
N ASP A 101 5.91 -4.71 -10.40
CA ASP A 101 7.34 -4.92 -10.66
C ASP A 101 8.25 -4.09 -9.74
N LEU A 102 9.03 -4.78 -8.91
CA LEU A 102 10.06 -4.21 -8.06
C LEU A 102 11.33 -3.80 -8.82
N SER A 103 11.60 -4.45 -9.96
CA SER A 103 12.81 -4.24 -10.78
C SER A 103 12.80 -2.89 -11.50
N ALA A 104 11.60 -2.34 -11.75
CA ALA A 104 11.38 -1.03 -12.38
C ALA A 104 11.17 0.12 -11.37
N ARG A 105 11.67 -0.01 -10.13
CA ARG A 105 11.59 1.03 -9.07
C ARG A 105 10.17 1.30 -8.56
N VAL A 106 9.50 0.27 -8.05
CA VAL A 106 8.29 0.37 -7.20
C VAL A 106 7.24 1.34 -7.75
N ARG A 107 6.96 1.28 -9.06
CA ARG A 107 5.83 2.02 -9.63
C ARG A 107 4.69 1.04 -9.85
N ALA A 108 3.54 1.33 -9.26
CA ALA A 108 2.32 0.65 -9.62
C ALA A 108 1.97 0.96 -11.07
N TRP A 109 1.64 -0.07 -11.85
CA TRP A 109 1.07 0.10 -13.19
C TRP A 109 -0.46 0.20 -13.13
N ASP A 110 -1.05 -0.31 -12.04
CA ASP A 110 -2.47 -0.24 -11.74
C ASP A 110 -2.66 0.67 -10.51
N PRO A 111 -2.90 1.98 -10.72
CA PRO A 111 -3.01 2.93 -9.62
C PRO A 111 -4.26 2.64 -8.77
N VAL A 112 -4.13 2.84 -7.46
CA VAL A 112 -5.23 2.71 -6.49
C VAL A 112 -5.70 4.06 -5.95
N THR A 113 -5.04 5.14 -6.37
CA THR A 113 -5.38 6.53 -6.05
C THR A 113 -5.36 7.39 -7.31
N ARG A 114 -5.82 8.64 -7.22
CA ARG A 114 -5.70 9.59 -8.34
C ARG A 114 -4.33 10.26 -8.45
N PHE A 115 -3.41 9.99 -7.52
CA PHE A 115 -2.09 10.63 -7.53
C PHE A 115 -1.24 10.09 -8.68
N THR A 116 -0.33 10.91 -9.21
CA THR A 116 0.56 10.49 -10.32
C THR A 116 1.39 9.25 -9.96
N PHE A 117 1.78 9.13 -8.69
CA PHE A 117 2.49 7.97 -8.17
C PHE A 117 1.81 7.44 -6.92
N ASP A 118 1.59 6.13 -6.89
CA ASP A 118 1.26 5.42 -5.67
C ASP A 118 1.91 4.05 -5.57
N GLY A 119 1.95 3.55 -4.34
CA GLY A 119 2.39 2.21 -4.01
C GLY A 119 1.75 1.76 -2.72
N LEU A 120 1.12 0.60 -2.76
CA LEU A 120 0.35 0.04 -1.67
C LEU A 120 0.77 -1.39 -1.35
N VAL A 121 0.89 -1.70 -0.07
CA VAL A 121 0.94 -3.08 0.43
C VAL A 121 -0.10 -3.22 1.53
N ALA A 122 -0.93 -4.26 1.44
CA ALA A 122 -1.86 -4.63 2.47
C ALA A 122 -1.66 -6.08 2.90
N GLY A 123 -1.76 -6.35 4.19
CA GLY A 123 -1.67 -7.69 4.77
C GLY A 123 -2.78 -7.92 5.77
N THR A 124 -3.35 -9.11 5.80
CA THR A 124 -4.42 -9.45 6.75
C THR A 124 -4.27 -10.85 7.32
N ASN A 125 -4.80 -11.05 8.53
CA ASN A 125 -5.09 -12.35 9.12
C ASN A 125 -6.47 -12.30 9.80
N ALA A 126 -6.80 -13.30 10.62
CA ALA A 126 -8.09 -13.36 11.32
C ALA A 126 -8.35 -12.22 12.35
N HIS A 127 -7.34 -11.41 12.69
CA HIS A 127 -7.38 -10.46 13.79
C HIS A 127 -6.95 -9.04 13.42
N PHE A 128 -6.04 -8.91 12.45
CA PHE A 128 -5.42 -7.65 12.09
C PHE A 128 -5.37 -7.51 10.58
N THR A 129 -5.57 -6.27 10.13
CA THR A 129 -5.24 -5.84 8.77
C THR A 129 -4.29 -4.66 8.88
N VAL A 130 -3.27 -4.66 8.04
CA VAL A 130 -2.28 -3.60 7.92
C VAL A 130 -2.29 -3.12 6.49
N VAL A 131 -2.26 -1.80 6.31
CA VAL A 131 -2.15 -1.16 5.01
C VAL A 131 -1.03 -0.12 5.10
N LEU A 132 -0.10 -0.14 4.15
CA LEU A 132 0.86 0.91 3.90
C LEU A 132 0.60 1.47 2.51
N LEU A 133 0.27 2.76 2.44
CA LEU A 133 0.11 3.51 1.21
C LEU A 133 1.12 4.66 1.18
N GLN A 134 1.81 4.81 0.05
CA GLN A 134 2.59 5.98 -0.28
C GLN A 134 2.01 6.61 -1.55
N VAL A 135 1.83 7.93 -1.53
CA VAL A 135 1.39 8.72 -2.69
C VAL A 135 2.45 9.78 -3.01
N GLY A 136 2.48 10.24 -4.26
CA GLY A 136 3.40 11.26 -4.74
C GLY A 136 2.94 11.94 -6.03
N GLU A 137 3.45 13.15 -6.22
CA GLU A 137 3.19 14.03 -7.38
C GLU A 137 4.54 14.59 -7.88
N ASP A 138 4.62 14.95 -9.17
CA ASP A 138 5.80 15.60 -9.80
C ASP A 138 5.86 17.12 -9.50
#